data_AF-A0A424K301-F1
#
_entry.id   AF-A0A424K301-F1
#
_cell.length_a   1.000
_cell.length_b   1.000
_cell.length_c   1.000
_cell.angle_alpha   90.00
_cell.angle_beta   90.00
_cell.angle_gamma   90.00
#
_symmetry.space_group_name_H-M   'P 1'
#
loop_
_entity.id
_entity.type
_entity.pdbx_description
1 polymer ?
#
loop_
_entity_poly.entity_id
_entity_poly.type
_entity_poly.pdbx_seq_one_letter_code
_entity_poly.pdbx_strand_id
1 'polypeptide(L)' 'MTWKPALAWTSRHPREGRRHFRLVLQGGRGSGRWVELVSVLTPEVRLRQSFQELQDRTQWQSGWQTIPPDEPENA' A
#
# COMPACT_ATOMS: atom_id res chain seq x y z
N MET A 1 20.99 -1.83 -9.59
CA MET A 1 19.92 -0.84 -9.37
C MET A 1 19.66 -0.73 -7.87
N THR A 2 19.72 0.47 -7.30
CA THR A 2 19.44 0.71 -5.88
C THR A 2 17.94 0.55 -5.63
N TRP A 3 17.56 -0.44 -4.83
CA TRP A 3 16.17 -0.65 -4.43
C TRP A 3 15.71 0.52 -3.56
N LYS A 4 14.73 1.28 -4.06
CA LYS A 4 14.07 2.40 -3.37
C LYS A 4 12.55 2.30 -3.60
N PRO A 5 11.77 1.75 -2.65
CA PRO A 5 10.31 1.74 -2.75
C PRO A 5 9.75 3.17 -2.69
N ALA A 6 8.54 3.37 -3.22
CA ALA A 6 7.84 4.63 -3.05
C ALA A 6 7.52 4.89 -1.57
N LEU A 7 7.49 6.17 -1.17
CA LEU A 7 7.16 6.57 0.20
C LEU A 7 5.65 6.55 0.48
N ALA A 8 4.82 6.54 -0.56
CA ALA A 8 3.37 6.53 -0.49
C ALA A 8 2.83 5.42 -1.39
N TRP A 9 1.73 4.82 -0.95
CA TRP A 9 1.06 3.72 -1.64
C TRP A 9 -0.45 3.84 -1.48
N THR A 10 -1.16 3.50 -2.54
CA THR A 10 -2.62 3.41 -2.55
C THR A 10 -3.02 1.97 -2.88
N SER A 11 -3.73 1.32 -1.97
CA SER A 11 -4.31 -0.01 -2.22
C SER A 11 -5.55 0.12 -3.09
N ARG A 12 -5.71 -0.80 -4.05
CA ARG A 12 -6.93 -0.86 -4.87
C ARG A 12 -8.12 -1.40 -4.10
N HIS A 13 -7.87 -2.25 -3.11
CA HIS A 13 -8.90 -2.80 -2.22
C HIS A 13 -8.75 -2.21 -0.81
N PRO A 14 -9.86 -1.98 -0.07
CA PRO A 14 -9.78 -1.57 1.32
C PRO A 14 -8.99 -2.58 2.15
N ARG A 15 -8.04 -2.09 2.95
CA ARG A 15 -7.34 -2.85 3.99
C ARG A 15 -7.75 -2.23 5.32
N GLU A 16 -8.57 -2.94 6.09
CA GLU A 16 -9.18 -2.40 7.31
C GLU A 16 -9.92 -1.07 7.07
N GLY A 17 -10.64 -0.97 5.94
CA GLY A 17 -11.35 0.24 5.53
C GLY A 17 -10.44 1.38 5.03
N ARG A 18 -9.12 1.16 4.91
CA ARG A 18 -8.15 2.17 4.47
C ARG A 18 -7.54 1.79 3.12
N ARG A 19 -7.28 2.80 2.30
CA ARG A 19 -6.60 2.61 1.00
C ARG A 19 -5.32 3.43 0.86
N HIS A 20 -5.16 4.53 1.59
CA HIS A 20 -3.92 5.34 1.56
C HIS A 20 -2.97 5.00 2.70
N PHE A 21 -1.74 4.66 2.33
CA PHE A 21 -0.69 4.27 3.26
C PHE A 21 0.64 4.95 2.94
N ARG A 22 1.42 5.28 3.98
CA ARG A 22 2.81 5.74 3.84
C ARG A 22 3.78 4.65 4.30
N LEU A 23 4.94 4.60 3.67
CA LEU A 23 6.04 3.74 4.08
C LEU A 23 6.68 4.28 5.36
N VAL A 24 6.90 3.40 6.34
CA VAL A 24 7.57 3.72 7.61
C VAL A 24 8.83 2.91 7.84
N LEU A 25 8.88 1.69 7.31
CA LEU A 25 10.02 0.81 7.43
C LEU A 25 10.17 -0.02 6.16
N GLN A 26 11.40 -0.45 5.88
CA GLN A 26 11.69 -1.41 4.83
C GLN A 26 12.80 -2.34 5.30
N GLY A 27 12.79 -3.57 4.81
CA GLY A 27 13.78 -4.56 5.22
C GLY A 27 13.82 -5.77 4.31
N GLY A 28 14.73 -6.69 4.63
CA GLY A 28 14.96 -7.90 3.85
C GLY A 28 15.91 -7.68 2.66
N ARG A 29 16.11 -8.75 1.89
CA ARG A 29 17.07 -8.83 0.78
C ARG A 29 16.50 -9.69 -0.35
N GLY A 30 16.94 -9.43 -1.59
CA GLY A 30 16.53 -10.23 -2.75
C GLY A 30 15.00 -10.26 -2.94
N SER A 31 14.44 -11.47 -3.00
CA SER A 31 12.99 -11.72 -3.07
C SER A 31 12.28 -11.55 -1.72
N GLY A 32 12.98 -11.70 -0.60
CA GLY A 32 12.44 -11.51 0.76
C GLY A 32 12.35 -10.05 1.20
N ARG A 33 12.33 -9.11 0.26
CA ARG A 33 12.16 -7.69 0.55
C ARG A 33 10.74 -7.39 0.97
N TRP A 34 10.59 -6.55 1.98
CA TRP A 34 9.30 -6.15 2.51
C TRP A 34 9.33 -4.68 2.92
N VAL A 35 8.13 -4.11 3.06
CA VAL A 35 7.94 -2.78 3.63
C VAL A 35 6.87 -2.83 4.71
N GLU A 36 6.96 -1.92 5.65
CA GLU A 36 5.87 -1.61 6.58
C GLU A 36 5.20 -0.33 6.14
N LEU A 37 3.88 -0.41 6.01
CA LEU A 37 2.99 0.65 5.60
C LEU A 37 2.07 0.99 6.76
N VAL A 38 1.80 2.28 6.96
CA VAL A 38 0.84 2.76 7.96
C VAL A 38 -0.23 3.59 7.26
N SER A 39 -1.49 3.44 7.67
CA SER A 39 -2.56 4.27 7.12
C SER A 39 -2.31 5.73 7.47
N VAL A 40 -2.55 6.63 6.52
CA VAL A 40 -2.36 8.07 6.70
C VAL A 40 -3.33 8.63 7.74
N LEU A 41 -4.57 8.13 7.76
CA LEU A 41 -5.65 8.66 8.60
C LEU A 41 -5.85 7.89 9.91
N THR A 42 -5.30 6.69 10.06
CA THR A 42 -5.39 5.87 11.30
C THR A 42 -4.09 5.11 11.50
N PRO A 43 -3.13 5.70 12.24
CA PRO A 43 -1.79 5.14 12.44
C PRO A 43 -1.73 3.77 13.13
N GLU A 44 -2.84 3.34 13.73
CA GLU A 44 -3.05 2.02 14.31
C GLU A 44 -3.11 0.93 13.24
N VAL A 45 -3.61 1.26 12.03
CA VAL A 45 -3.66 0.33 10.90
C VAL A 45 -2.28 0.28 10.25
N ARG A 46 -1.59 -0.84 10.45
CA ARG A 46 -0.23 -1.11 9.97
C ARG A 46 -0.18 -2.44 9.24
N LEU A 47 0.48 -2.44 8.08
CA LEU A 47 0.57 -3.59 7.20
C LEU A 47 2.02 -3.85 6.84
N ARG A 48 2.45 -5.12 6.92
CA ARG A 48 3.74 -5.54 6.37
C ARG A 48 3.50 -6.26 5.05
N GLN A 49 3.87 -5.62 3.95
CA GLN A 49 3.69 -6.17 2.61
C GLN A 49 5.03 -6.63 2.02
N SER A 50 4.99 -7.74 1.28
CA SER A 50 6.12 -8.12 0.44
C SER A 50 6.30 -7.08 -0.67
N PHE A 51 7.55 -6.84 -1.05
CA PHE A 51 7.82 -5.90 -2.15
C PHE A 51 7.33 -6.44 -3.49
N GLN A 52 7.20 -7.76 -3.64
CA GLN A 52 6.63 -8.39 -4.83
C GLN A 52 5.13 -8.09 -4.94
N GLU A 53 4.39 -8.18 -3.84
CA GLU A 53 2.97 -7.83 -3.83
C GLU A 53 2.75 -6.34 -4.13
N LEU A 54 3.63 -5.46 -3.63
CA LEU A 54 3.57 -4.04 -3.99
C LEU A 54 3.81 -3.75 -5.48
N GLN A 55 4.46 -4.66 -6.21
CA GLN A 55 4.62 -4.53 -7.66
C GLN A 55 3.37 -4.99 -8.42
N ASP A 56 2.46 -5.74 -7.78
CA ASP A 56 1.19 -6.11 -8.36
C ASP A 56 0.26 -4.88 -8.42
N ARG A 57 0.10 -4.35 -9.62
CA ARG A 57 -0.72 -3.16 -9.90
C ARG A 57 -2.22 -3.39 -9.68
N THR A 58 -2.65 -4.65 -9.61
CA THR A 58 -4.04 -4.99 -9.25
C THR A 58 -4.30 -4.79 -7.77
N GLN A 59 -3.26 -4.89 -6.93
CA GLN A 59 -3.34 -4.73 -5.48
C GLN A 59 -2.93 -3.33 -5.02
N TRP A 60 -1.87 -2.79 -5.62
CA TRP A 60 -1.19 -1.58 -5.13
C TRP A 60 -0.80 -0.65 -6.25
N GLN A 61 -0.85 0.65 -5.96
CA GLN A 61 -0.35 1.71 -6.82
C GLN A 61 0.62 2.56 -6.02
N SER A 62 1.76 2.90 -6.60
CA SER A 62 2.70 3.83 -5.96
C SER A 62 2.13 5.25 -5.97
N GLY A 63 2.48 6.02 -4.94
CA GLY A 63 2.00 7.38 -4.74
C GLY A 63 0.57 7.45 -4.21
N TRP A 64 0.09 8.69 -4.10
CA TRP A 64 -1.30 8.99 -3.79
C TRP A 64 -2.13 8.91 -5.05
N GLN A 65 -3.08 7.98 -5.07
CA GLN A 65 -4.05 7.84 -6.15
C GLN A 65 -5.42 8.25 -5.64
N THR A 66 -6.20 8.89 -6.51
CA THR A 66 -7.62 9.14 -6.25
C THR A 66 -8.33 7.81 -6.13
N ILE A 67 -9.09 7.64 -5.03
CA ILE A 67 -9.98 6.50 -4.88
C ILE A 67 -11.23 6.86 -5.67
N PRO A 68 -11.64 6.05 -6.67
CA PRO A 68 -12.92 6.27 -7.33
C PRO A 68 -14.03 6.26 -6.26
N PRO A 69 -15.06 7.12 -6.37
CA PRO A 69 -16.22 7.03 -5.49
C PRO A 69 -16.68 5.57 -5.45
N ASP A 70 -16.99 5.05 -4.27
CA ASP A 70 -17.71 3.78 -4.20
C ASP A 70 -18.97 3.97 -5.04
N GLU A 71 -19.10 3.22 -6.14
CA GLU A 71 -20.37 3.14 -6.84
C GLU A 71 -21.40 2.75 -5.79
N PRO A 72 -22.49 3.52 -5.62
CA PRO A 72 -23.55 3.10 -4.71
C PRO A 72 -23.96 1.70 -5.17
N GLU A 73 -23.87 0.74 -4.26
CA GLU A 73 -24.44 -0.58 -4.45
C GLU A 73 -25.91 -0.35 -4.80
N ASN A 74 -26.21 -0.50 -6.08
CA ASN A 74 -27.53 -0.26 -6.64
C ASN A 74 -28.42 -1.35 -6.05
N ALA A 75 -29.21 -1.00 -5.03
CA ALA A 75 -30.17 -1.85 -4.36
C ALA A 75 -31.58 -1.28 -4.55
#